data_AF-A0A3B5A4W3-F1
#
_entry.id   AF-A0A3B5A4W3-F1
#
_cell.length_a   1.000
_cell.length_b   1.000
_cell.length_c   1.000
_cell.angle_alpha   90.00
_cell.angle_beta   90.00
_cell.angle_gamma   90.00
#
_symmetry.space_group_name_H-M   'P 1'
#
loop_
_entity.id
_entity.type
_entity.pdbx_description
1 polymer ?
#
loop_
_entity_poly.entity_id
_entity_poly.type
_entity_poly.pdbx_seq_one_letter_code
_entity_poly.pdbx_strand_id
1 'polypeptide(L)'
;MATREKSLRYRQKSANSTFQTSSVDSTAVEEKLFHHVEVDEDGDDNPVVFICAKCRLPVGDSLSWDGSEDGQNQIRLKRVTDNVLVGKESRLYEASKRSLCLIVDLVCRGCHSVLGMVYTSTPKSLDHKRFTFCFNVADIDSYVLGSANQMLAAEGPKEQPVTLEYSNIVEQQLTEMKMLVVSMAQRLEEIEVGLQD
;
A
#
# COMPACT_ATOMS: atom_id res chain seq x y z
N MET A 1 -45.68 13.09 -34.85
CA MET A 1 -45.80 11.62 -34.70
C MET A 1 -45.44 11.34 -33.24
N ALA A 2 -46.40 11.09 -32.33
CA ALA A 2 -47.18 9.86 -32.17
C ALA A 2 -46.24 8.65 -31.99
N THR A 3 -46.24 7.91 -30.87
CA THR A 3 -47.44 7.34 -30.21
C THR A 3 -47.48 7.30 -28.66
N ARG A 4 -48.73 7.19 -28.16
CA ARG A 4 -49.20 6.77 -26.81
C ARG A 4 -49.55 5.27 -26.85
N GLU A 5 -49.58 4.44 -25.79
CA GLU A 5 -49.32 4.56 -24.34
C GLU A 5 -49.06 3.12 -23.79
N LYS A 6 -48.86 2.79 -22.49
CA LYS A 6 -49.90 2.60 -21.45
C LYS A 6 -49.32 2.21 -20.08
N SER A 7 -50.04 2.59 -19.03
CA SER A 7 -49.87 2.18 -17.63
C SER A 7 -50.45 0.78 -17.31
N LEU A 8 -49.89 0.08 -16.32
CA LEU A 8 -50.61 -0.88 -15.48
C LEU A 8 -50.23 -0.73 -13.99
N ARG A 9 -51.21 -0.34 -13.15
CA ARG A 9 -51.13 -0.38 -11.68
C ARG A 9 -51.80 -1.65 -11.15
N TYR A 10 -51.12 -2.44 -10.32
CA TYR A 10 -51.68 -3.34 -9.29
C TYR A 10 -50.50 -4.00 -8.54
N ARG A 11 -50.53 -4.35 -7.24
CA ARG A 11 -51.47 -4.14 -6.13
C ARG A 11 -50.64 -4.28 -4.84
N GLN A 12 -50.86 -3.47 -3.81
CA GLN A 12 -50.30 -3.80 -2.50
C GLN A 12 -50.92 -5.11 -1.98
N LYS A 13 -50.08 -6.05 -1.54
CA LYS A 13 -50.46 -7.11 -0.62
C LYS A 13 -49.56 -7.01 0.60
N SER A 14 -50.14 -6.61 1.72
CA SER A 14 -49.56 -6.86 3.03
C SER A 14 -49.56 -8.37 3.29
N ALA A 15 -48.45 -8.89 3.81
CA ALA A 15 -48.34 -10.23 4.35
C ALA A 15 -47.38 -10.19 5.54
N ASN A 16 -47.93 -10.16 6.75
CA ASN A 16 -47.15 -10.40 7.96
C ASN A 16 -46.74 -11.87 7.98
N SER A 17 -45.43 -12.16 8.00
CA SER A 17 -44.90 -13.51 8.19
C SER A 17 -43.93 -13.51 9.36
N THR A 18 -44.50 -13.67 10.55
CA THR A 18 -43.73 -13.93 11.77
C THR A 18 -43.14 -15.35 11.68
N PHE A 19 -41.83 -15.47 11.93
CA PHE A 19 -41.02 -16.70 11.87
C PHE A 19 -40.93 -17.40 10.50
N GLN A 20 -39.81 -17.15 9.82
CA GLN A 20 -39.21 -18.11 8.88
C GLN A 20 -37.78 -18.42 9.36
N THR A 21 -37.54 -19.67 9.75
CA THR A 21 -36.20 -20.17 10.08
C THR A 21 -35.42 -20.46 8.80
N SER A 22 -34.66 -19.48 8.31
CA SER A 22 -33.68 -19.72 7.25
C SER A 22 -32.40 -20.31 7.82
N SER A 23 -32.09 -21.55 7.46
CA SER A 23 -30.77 -22.15 7.64
C SER A 23 -29.72 -21.23 7.00
N VAL A 24 -28.74 -20.77 7.78
CA VAL A 24 -27.62 -20.00 7.24
C VAL A 24 -26.68 -20.93 6.50
N ASP A 25 -26.58 -20.75 5.19
CA ASP A 25 -25.61 -21.47 4.37
C ASP A 25 -24.23 -20.83 4.58
N SER A 26 -23.36 -21.53 5.29
CA SER A 26 -22.05 -21.01 5.72
C SER A 26 -21.12 -20.66 4.55
N THR A 27 -21.41 -21.15 3.34
CA THR A 27 -20.65 -20.88 2.12
C THR A 27 -20.73 -19.40 1.68
N ALA A 28 -21.83 -18.71 1.98
CA ALA A 28 -22.02 -17.30 1.62
C ALA A 28 -21.20 -16.31 2.47
N VAL A 29 -20.45 -16.79 3.48
CA VAL A 29 -19.60 -15.97 4.36
C VAL A 29 -18.15 -15.95 3.87
N GLU A 30 -17.66 -17.03 3.23
CA GLU A 30 -16.28 -17.13 2.77
C GLU A 30 -16.00 -16.24 1.54
N GLU A 31 -16.93 -16.12 0.59
CA GLU A 31 -16.78 -15.25 -0.59
C GLU A 31 -16.67 -13.75 -0.25
N LYS A 32 -17.03 -13.33 0.96
CA LYS A 32 -16.93 -11.91 1.41
C LYS A 32 -15.69 -11.59 2.23
N LEU A 33 -14.90 -12.61 2.60
CA LEU A 33 -13.60 -12.43 3.27
C LEU A 33 -12.44 -12.39 2.26
N PHE A 34 -12.64 -12.97 1.08
CA PHE A 34 -11.77 -12.78 -0.07
C PHE A 34 -12.44 -11.88 -1.10
N HIS A 35 -12.65 -10.61 -0.73
CA HIS A 35 -12.74 -9.56 -1.75
C HIS A 35 -11.40 -9.61 -2.47
N HIS A 36 -11.36 -10.29 -3.61
CA HIS A 36 -10.34 -10.04 -4.61
C HIS A 36 -10.36 -8.54 -4.81
N VAL A 37 -9.31 -7.86 -4.39
CA VAL A 37 -9.03 -6.52 -4.91
C VAL A 37 -8.91 -6.76 -6.39
N GLU A 38 -9.94 -6.35 -7.15
CA GLU A 38 -9.78 -6.11 -8.56
C GLU A 38 -8.65 -5.10 -8.62
N VAL A 39 -7.47 -5.59 -9.01
CA VAL A 39 -6.31 -4.73 -9.19
C VAL A 39 -6.69 -3.88 -10.38
N ASP A 40 -7.13 -2.66 -10.11
CA ASP A 40 -7.31 -1.66 -11.14
C ASP A 40 -6.00 -1.63 -11.95
N GLU A 41 -6.06 -2.03 -13.22
CA GLU A 41 -4.90 -2.04 -14.13
C GLU A 41 -4.45 -0.61 -14.53
N ASP A 42 -4.94 0.41 -13.81
CA ASP A 42 -4.31 1.71 -13.69
C ASP A 42 -3.03 1.55 -12.87
N GLY A 43 -1.97 1.09 -13.53
CA GLY A 43 -0.65 0.88 -12.94
C GLY A 43 -0.09 2.17 -12.34
N ASP A 44 -0.28 2.36 -11.04
CA ASP A 44 0.34 3.42 -10.26
C ASP A 44 1.84 3.12 -10.17
N ASP A 45 2.58 3.64 -11.15
CA ASP A 45 4.03 3.51 -11.30
C ASP A 45 4.70 4.41 -10.24
N ASN A 46 4.54 4.00 -8.97
CA ASN A 46 4.87 4.80 -7.81
C ASN A 46 6.34 5.24 -7.85
N PRO A 47 6.66 6.49 -7.45
CA PRO A 47 8.04 6.98 -7.50
C PRO A 47 9.00 6.09 -6.72
N VAL A 48 10.16 5.83 -7.33
CA VAL A 48 11.20 4.96 -6.76
C VAL A 48 12.36 5.83 -6.31
N VAL A 49 12.77 5.66 -5.06
CA VAL A 49 13.98 6.28 -4.50
C VAL A 49 15.14 5.29 -4.62
N PHE A 50 16.25 5.72 -5.21
CA PHE A 50 17.49 4.96 -5.27
C PHE A 50 18.38 5.32 -4.09
N ILE A 51 18.92 4.32 -3.41
CA ILE A 51 19.73 4.48 -2.19
C ILE A 51 21.05 3.70 -2.34
N CYS A 52 22.14 4.16 -1.73
CA CYS A 52 23.39 3.40 -1.71
C CYS A 52 23.20 2.07 -0.97
N ALA A 53 23.52 0.93 -1.59
CA ALA A 53 23.31 -0.40 -1.00
C ALA A 53 24.07 -0.58 0.33
N LYS A 54 25.26 0.04 0.45
CA LYS A 54 26.14 -0.07 1.63
C LYS A 54 25.73 0.78 2.83
N CYS A 55 25.21 1.99 2.62
CA CYS A 55 24.91 2.93 3.73
C CYS A 55 23.51 3.55 3.71
N ARG A 56 22.64 3.12 2.79
CA ARG A 56 21.23 3.54 2.66
C ARG A 56 21.00 5.03 2.40
N LEU A 57 22.07 5.80 2.14
CA LEU A 57 21.98 7.22 1.81
C LEU A 57 21.31 7.41 0.43
N PRO A 58 20.24 8.23 0.30
CA PRO A 58 19.54 8.42 -0.98
C PRO A 58 20.40 9.14 -2.03
N VAL A 59 20.47 8.58 -3.24
CA VAL A 59 21.35 9.04 -4.34
C VAL A 59 20.58 9.67 -5.50
N GLY A 60 19.30 9.34 -5.67
CA GLY A 60 18.43 9.88 -6.72
C GLY A 60 17.05 9.22 -6.70
N ASP A 61 16.24 9.49 -7.72
CA ASP A 61 14.86 9.02 -7.84
C ASP A 61 14.41 8.84 -9.30
N SER A 62 13.32 8.10 -9.51
CA SER A 62 12.77 7.81 -10.85
C SER A 62 12.21 9.03 -11.60
N LEU A 63 11.92 10.15 -10.93
CA LEU A 63 11.49 11.40 -11.60
C LEU A 63 12.63 12.04 -12.40
N SER A 64 13.85 11.53 -12.24
CA SER A 64 15.04 11.91 -13.01
C SER A 64 15.48 10.87 -14.04
N TRP A 65 14.71 9.79 -14.27
CA TRP A 65 15.10 8.66 -15.12
C TRP A 65 15.47 9.04 -16.57
N ASP A 66 16.50 8.38 -17.08
CA ASP A 66 17.01 8.50 -18.46
C ASP A 66 16.99 7.16 -19.24
N GLY A 67 17.04 6.03 -18.55
CA GLY A 67 16.97 4.69 -19.14
C GLY A 67 17.85 3.67 -18.43
N SER A 68 17.72 2.39 -18.78
CA SER A 68 18.65 1.32 -18.38
C SER A 68 19.72 1.07 -19.45
N GLU A 69 20.71 0.25 -19.09
CA GLU A 69 21.64 -0.42 -19.98
C GLU A 69 21.86 -1.84 -19.44
N ASP A 70 21.01 -2.76 -19.87
CA ASP A 70 20.93 -4.12 -19.31
C ASP A 70 22.24 -4.89 -19.52
N GLY A 71 22.92 -4.68 -20.65
CA GLY A 71 24.21 -5.31 -20.96
C GLY A 71 25.38 -4.87 -20.08
N GLN A 72 25.23 -3.76 -19.34
CA GLN A 72 26.20 -3.27 -18.35
C GLN A 72 25.65 -3.33 -16.91
N ASN A 73 24.41 -3.81 -16.74
CA ASN A 73 23.63 -3.80 -15.49
C ASN A 73 23.64 -2.41 -14.81
N GLN A 74 23.33 -1.37 -15.60
CA GLN A 74 23.33 0.03 -15.16
C GLN A 74 21.98 0.70 -15.38
N ILE A 75 21.65 1.66 -14.50
CA ILE A 75 20.58 2.64 -14.70
C ILE A 75 21.18 4.02 -14.95
N ARG A 76 20.46 4.89 -15.64
CA ARG A 76 20.87 6.28 -15.90
C ARG A 76 19.85 7.26 -15.36
N LEU A 77 20.34 8.27 -14.65
CA LEU A 77 19.58 9.40 -14.16
C LEU A 77 20.10 10.72 -14.76
N LYS A 78 19.20 11.68 -14.98
CA LYS A 78 19.51 13.05 -15.45
C LYS A 78 19.96 13.97 -14.30
N ARG A 79 19.60 13.63 -13.07
CA ARG A 79 19.89 14.37 -11.84
C ARG A 79 20.16 13.39 -10.69
N VAL A 80 20.89 13.85 -9.69
CA VAL A 80 21.23 13.11 -8.46
C VAL A 80 21.19 14.07 -7.27
N THR A 81 21.22 13.53 -6.05
CA THR A 81 21.28 14.33 -4.83
C THR A 81 22.72 14.74 -4.50
N ASP A 82 22.90 15.73 -3.60
CA ASP A 82 24.20 16.16 -3.05
C ASP A 82 24.94 15.08 -2.22
N ASN A 83 24.36 13.87 -2.14
CA ASN A 83 24.96 12.68 -1.55
C ASN A 83 25.82 11.89 -2.55
N VAL A 84 25.84 12.29 -3.83
CA VAL A 84 26.67 11.72 -4.89
C VAL A 84 27.75 12.72 -5.25
N LEU A 85 29.01 12.31 -5.13
CA LEU A 85 30.17 13.08 -5.52
C LEU A 85 30.66 12.62 -6.89
N VAL A 86 30.84 13.55 -7.82
CA VAL A 86 31.54 13.28 -9.07
C VAL A 86 33.04 13.35 -8.79
N GLY A 87 33.79 12.32 -9.21
CA GLY A 87 35.24 12.28 -9.10
C GLY A 87 35.94 13.44 -9.84
N LYS A 88 37.25 13.59 -9.58
CA LYS A 88 38.09 14.60 -10.28
C LYS A 88 38.97 14.01 -11.38
N GLU A 89 39.26 12.72 -11.27
CA GLU A 89 40.15 11.99 -12.18
C GLU A 89 39.30 11.29 -13.25
N SER A 90 39.70 11.44 -14.51
CA SER A 90 39.09 10.74 -15.62
C SER A 90 39.91 9.52 -16.03
N ARG A 91 39.22 8.43 -16.35
CA ARG A 91 39.84 7.17 -16.82
C ARG A 91 39.24 6.74 -18.15
N LEU A 92 40.03 5.97 -18.91
CA LEU A 92 39.56 5.34 -20.14
C LEU A 92 38.61 4.18 -19.79
N TYR A 93 37.53 4.06 -20.56
CA TYR A 93 36.55 2.98 -20.45
C TYR A 93 36.19 2.46 -21.83
N GLU A 94 36.29 1.15 -22.02
CA GLU A 94 35.91 0.48 -23.27
C GLU A 94 34.44 0.06 -23.19
N ALA A 95 33.55 0.91 -23.69
CA ALA A 95 32.11 0.66 -23.69
C ALA A 95 31.70 -0.42 -24.71
N SER A 96 32.52 -0.63 -25.74
CA SER A 96 32.42 -1.75 -26.69
C SER A 96 33.78 -1.97 -27.36
N LYS A 97 33.97 -3.12 -28.05
CA LYS A 97 35.22 -3.54 -28.74
C LYS A 97 35.88 -2.52 -29.69
N ARG A 98 35.23 -1.38 -29.97
CA ARG A 98 35.75 -0.25 -30.78
C ARG A 98 35.25 1.12 -30.27
N SER A 99 34.88 1.25 -29.00
CA SER A 99 34.36 2.51 -28.42
C SER A 99 35.00 2.80 -27.08
N LEU A 100 36.11 3.55 -27.13
CA LEU A 100 36.74 4.12 -25.95
C LEU A 100 36.02 5.43 -25.58
N CYS A 101 35.70 5.57 -24.31
CA CYS A 101 35.14 6.76 -23.70
C CYS A 101 36.07 7.26 -22.59
N LEU A 102 35.95 8.54 -22.22
CA LEU A 102 36.47 9.04 -20.94
C LEU A 102 35.32 9.08 -19.93
N ILE A 103 35.57 8.53 -18.76
CA ILE A 103 34.60 8.43 -17.67
C ILE A 103 35.18 9.01 -16.39
N VAL A 104 34.30 9.40 -15.47
CA VAL A 104 34.64 9.82 -14.12
C VAL A 104 33.73 9.06 -13.16
N ASP A 105 34.29 8.52 -12.08
CA ASP A 105 33.55 7.69 -11.13
C ASP A 105 32.57 8.52 -10.27
N LEU A 106 31.43 7.93 -9.93
CA LEU A 106 30.45 8.46 -8.98
C LEU A 106 30.68 7.82 -7.62
N VAL A 107 30.79 8.63 -6.57
CA VAL A 107 31.16 8.19 -5.21
C VAL A 107 30.09 8.58 -4.20
N CYS A 108 29.70 7.66 -3.33
CA CYS A 108 28.79 7.95 -2.23
C CYS A 108 29.46 8.86 -1.18
N ARG A 109 28.85 10.01 -0.89
CA ARG A 109 29.33 10.95 0.14
C ARG A 109 29.33 10.35 1.55
N GLY A 110 28.45 9.38 1.83
CA GLY A 110 28.34 8.74 3.15
C GLY A 110 29.45 7.72 3.42
N CYS A 111 29.61 6.73 2.55
CA CYS A 111 30.51 5.59 2.77
C CYS A 111 31.71 5.50 1.82
N HIS A 112 31.87 6.49 0.93
CA HIS A 112 32.97 6.61 -0.03
C HIS A 112 33.13 5.43 -1.00
N SER A 113 32.11 4.58 -1.17
CA SER A 113 32.09 3.57 -2.23
C SER A 113 31.83 4.22 -3.58
N VAL A 114 32.43 3.66 -4.64
CA VAL A 114 31.99 3.92 -6.02
C VAL A 114 30.57 3.36 -6.18
N LEU A 115 29.71 4.07 -6.89
CA LEU A 115 28.32 3.69 -7.20
C LEU A 115 28.06 3.53 -8.70
N GLY A 116 29.03 3.90 -9.53
CA GLY A 116 28.85 4.07 -10.97
C GLY A 116 29.80 5.12 -11.53
N MET A 117 29.38 5.79 -12.61
CA MET A 117 30.22 6.67 -13.41
C MET A 117 29.40 7.66 -14.27
N VAL A 118 30.07 8.70 -14.78
CA VAL A 118 29.55 9.63 -15.80
C VAL A 118 30.48 9.61 -17.01
N TYR A 119 29.89 9.54 -18.21
CA TYR A 119 30.61 9.71 -19.46
C TYR A 119 30.91 11.21 -19.70
N THR A 120 32.20 11.57 -19.72
CA THR A 120 32.68 12.95 -19.99
C THR A 120 33.05 13.16 -21.45
N SER A 121 33.54 12.12 -22.13
CA SER A 121 33.79 12.12 -23.57
C SER A 121 33.33 10.80 -24.20
N THR A 122 32.59 10.90 -25.29
CA THR A 122 31.91 9.81 -25.99
C THR A 122 32.15 9.90 -27.50
N PRO A 123 32.26 8.76 -28.21
CA PRO A 123 32.03 8.73 -29.65
C PRO A 123 30.57 9.11 -29.98
N LYS A 124 30.31 9.62 -31.19
CA LYS A 124 28.98 10.08 -31.64
C LYS A 124 27.85 9.04 -31.44
N SER A 125 28.15 7.75 -31.55
CA SER A 125 27.18 6.67 -31.30
C SER A 125 26.70 6.57 -29.85
N LEU A 126 27.48 7.09 -28.90
CA LEU A 126 27.24 7.05 -27.45
C LEU A 126 26.95 8.44 -26.85
N ASP A 127 26.83 9.50 -27.66
CA ASP A 127 26.56 10.86 -27.18
C ASP A 127 25.25 10.96 -26.37
N HIS A 128 24.27 10.08 -26.62
CA HIS A 128 23.04 9.98 -25.83
C HIS A 128 23.28 9.52 -24.37
N LYS A 129 24.46 8.97 -24.05
CA LYS A 129 24.88 8.61 -22.69
C LYS A 129 25.77 9.67 -22.03
N ARG A 130 26.12 10.75 -22.75
CA ARG A 130 27.01 11.78 -22.22
C ARG A 130 26.30 12.63 -21.19
N PHE A 131 26.99 12.97 -20.11
CA PHE A 131 26.48 13.81 -19.01
C PHE A 131 25.24 13.25 -18.27
N THR A 132 24.97 11.95 -18.34
CA THR A 132 24.00 11.27 -17.46
C THR A 132 24.71 10.44 -16.40
N PHE A 133 24.09 10.34 -15.23
CA PHE A 133 24.61 9.64 -14.06
C PHE A 133 24.31 8.15 -14.18
N CYS A 134 25.31 7.35 -14.54
CA CYS A 134 25.17 5.91 -14.75
C CYS A 134 25.50 5.19 -13.43
N PHE A 135 24.51 4.59 -12.77
CA PHE A 135 24.69 3.81 -11.55
C PHE A 135 24.74 2.33 -11.85
N ASN A 136 25.65 1.59 -11.22
CA ASN A 136 25.66 0.13 -11.27
C ASN A 136 24.53 -0.39 -10.37
N VAL A 137 23.66 -1.26 -10.89
CA VAL A 137 22.55 -1.84 -10.12
C VAL A 137 23.04 -2.63 -8.89
N ALA A 138 24.28 -3.15 -8.91
CA ALA A 138 24.88 -3.85 -7.77
C ALA A 138 25.31 -2.93 -6.60
N ASP A 139 25.48 -1.62 -6.83
CA ASP A 139 25.97 -0.67 -5.81
C ASP A 139 24.83 0.18 -5.18
N ILE A 140 23.60 0.03 -5.68
CA ILE A 140 22.39 0.72 -5.22
C ILE A 140 21.24 -0.25 -4.93
N ASP A 141 20.37 0.13 -4.01
CA ASP A 141 19.06 -0.49 -3.79
C ASP A 141 17.95 0.49 -4.24
N SER A 142 16.74 -0.03 -4.45
CA SER A 142 15.53 0.75 -4.72
C SER A 142 14.51 0.65 -3.59
N TYR A 143 13.76 1.72 -3.37
CA TYR A 143 12.59 1.75 -2.48
C TYR A 143 11.43 2.43 -3.21
N VAL A 144 10.34 1.68 -3.42
CA VAL A 144 9.12 2.18 -4.07
C VAL A 144 8.27 2.88 -3.01
N LEU A 145 7.99 4.18 -3.20
CA LEU A 145 7.09 4.91 -2.31
C LEU A 145 5.68 4.31 -2.37
N GLY A 146 4.89 4.38 -1.29
CA GLY A 146 3.53 3.85 -1.28
C GLY A 146 3.40 2.33 -1.17
N SER A 147 4.48 1.55 -1.39
CA SER A 147 4.48 0.07 -1.34
C SER A 147 4.14 -0.58 0.02
N ALA A 148 3.76 0.21 1.02
CA ALA A 148 3.45 -0.25 2.37
C ALA A 148 1.98 -0.68 2.50
N ASN A 149 1.68 -1.93 2.13
CA ASN A 149 0.33 -2.50 2.24
C ASN A 149 -0.14 -2.77 3.68
N GLN A 150 0.72 -2.52 4.69
CA GLN A 150 0.38 -2.76 6.10
C GLN A 150 -0.44 -1.60 6.67
N MET A 151 -1.76 -1.74 6.57
CA MET A 151 -2.69 -0.90 7.33
C MET A 151 -2.65 -1.28 8.82
N LEU A 152 -2.90 -0.30 9.69
CA LEU A 152 -3.21 -0.58 11.09
C LEU A 152 -4.51 -1.40 11.15
N ALA A 153 -4.55 -2.46 11.95
CA ALA A 153 -5.70 -3.36 12.09
C ALA A 153 -6.94 -2.71 12.78
N ALA A 154 -7.01 -1.38 12.81
CA ALA A 154 -8.16 -0.60 13.26
C ALA A 154 -9.28 -0.52 12.20
N GLU A 155 -9.02 -0.93 10.96
CA GLU A 155 -10.05 -1.10 9.92
C GLU A 155 -10.55 -2.55 9.85
N GLY A 156 -10.93 -3.09 11.02
CA GLY A 156 -11.93 -4.15 11.09
C GLY A 156 -13.28 -3.67 10.53
N PRO A 157 -14.23 -4.57 10.21
CA PRO A 157 -15.41 -4.26 9.41
C PRO A 157 -16.36 -3.25 10.08
N LYS A 158 -16.13 -1.95 9.84
CA LYS A 158 -16.94 -0.82 10.34
C LYS A 158 -17.33 -0.95 11.82
N GLU A 159 -16.39 -1.37 12.68
CA GLU A 159 -16.57 -1.21 14.11
C GLU A 159 -16.57 0.29 14.42
N GLN A 160 -17.78 0.83 14.53
CA GLN A 160 -18.03 2.23 14.80
C GLN A 160 -17.24 2.61 16.07
N PRO A 161 -16.31 3.58 16.00
CA PRO A 161 -15.38 3.84 17.09
C PRO A 161 -16.17 4.10 18.37
N VAL A 162 -15.85 3.37 19.43
CA VAL A 162 -16.58 3.40 20.70
C VAL A 162 -16.61 4.83 21.24
N THR A 163 -17.75 5.50 21.06
CA THR A 163 -17.92 6.88 21.54
C THR A 163 -18.22 6.87 23.03
N LEU A 164 -17.93 7.99 23.70
CA LEU A 164 -18.31 8.19 25.10
C LEU A 164 -19.84 8.05 25.29
N GLU A 165 -20.60 8.51 24.30
CA GLU A 165 -22.06 8.40 24.26
C GLU A 165 -22.53 6.94 24.18
N TYR A 166 -21.94 6.14 23.29
CA TYR A 166 -22.22 4.71 23.18
C TYR A 166 -21.86 3.96 24.47
N SER A 167 -20.74 4.31 25.08
CA SER A 167 -20.29 3.73 26.36
C SER A 167 -21.32 3.96 27.46
N ASN A 168 -21.81 5.19 27.62
CA ASN A 168 -22.85 5.54 28.60
C ASN A 168 -24.17 4.76 28.36
N ILE A 169 -24.56 4.58 27.09
CA ILE A 169 -25.76 3.82 26.73
C ILE A 169 -25.61 2.34 27.12
N VAL A 170 -24.46 1.73 26.85
CA VAL A 170 -24.17 0.33 27.21
C VAL A 170 -24.11 0.15 28.73
N GLU A 171 -23.48 1.08 29.46
CA GLU A 171 -23.46 1.06 30.93
C GLU A 171 -24.86 1.18 31.55
N GLN A 172 -25.72 2.02 30.98
CA GLN A 172 -27.12 2.13 31.41
C GLN A 172 -27.88 0.82 31.16
N GLN A 173 -27.77 0.23 29.96
CA GLN A 173 -28.41 -1.04 29.63
C GLN A 173 -27.93 -2.19 30.53
N LEU A 174 -26.63 -2.26 30.83
CA LEU A 174 -26.07 -3.23 31.77
C LEU A 174 -26.60 -3.02 33.20
N THR A 175 -26.82 -1.77 33.62
CA THR A 175 -27.36 -1.44 34.94
C THR A 175 -28.84 -1.82 35.06
N GLU A 176 -29.64 -1.56 34.03
CA GLU A 176 -31.06 -1.97 33.94
C GLU A 176 -31.18 -3.50 33.95
N MET A 177 -30.37 -4.19 33.14
CA MET A 177 -30.32 -5.66 33.09
C MET A 177 -29.88 -6.25 34.44
N LYS A 178 -28.90 -5.64 35.12
CA LYS A 178 -28.45 -6.03 36.46
C LYS A 178 -29.58 -5.92 37.50
N MET A 179 -30.34 -4.82 37.51
CA MET A 179 -31.49 -4.70 38.43
C MET A 179 -32.54 -5.79 38.18
N LEU A 180 -32.83 -6.08 36.91
CA LEU A 180 -33.81 -7.10 36.53
C LEU A 180 -33.36 -8.50 37.00
N VAL A 181 -32.08 -8.87 36.78
CA VAL A 181 -31.51 -10.14 37.24
C VAL A 181 -31.52 -10.26 38.77
N VAL A 182 -31.16 -9.20 39.50
CA VAL A 182 -31.19 -9.19 40.98
C VAL A 182 -32.62 -9.34 41.51
N SER A 183 -33.60 -8.66 40.90
CA SER A 183 -35.01 -8.81 41.27
C SER A 183 -35.55 -10.21 40.98
N MET A 184 -35.13 -10.84 39.88
CA MET A 184 -35.47 -12.24 39.60
C MET A 184 -34.84 -13.20 40.61
N ALA A 185 -33.57 -12.99 40.99
CA ALA A 185 -32.89 -13.82 42.00
C ALA A 185 -33.60 -13.73 43.37
N GLN A 186 -33.92 -12.51 43.85
CA GLN A 186 -34.63 -12.32 45.11
C GLN A 186 -36.01 -13.01 45.10
N ARG A 187 -36.76 -12.91 44.00
CA ARG A 187 -38.07 -13.59 43.88
C ARG A 187 -37.96 -15.11 43.81
N LEU A 188 -36.85 -15.66 43.31
CA LEU A 188 -36.58 -17.10 43.35
C LEU A 188 -36.27 -17.53 44.79
N GLU A 189 -35.46 -16.77 45.52
CA GLU A 189 -35.11 -17.02 46.91
C GLU A 189 -36.35 -17.00 47.84
N GLU A 190 -37.27 -16.04 47.63
CA GLU A 190 -38.58 -16.00 48.31
C GLU A 190 -39.45 -17.25 48.03
N ILE A 191 -39.40 -17.79 46.81
CA ILE A 191 -40.14 -19.01 46.42
C ILE A 191 -39.47 -20.26 46.99
N GLU A 192 -38.14 -20.33 47.00
CA GLU A 192 -37.37 -21.46 47.55
C GLU A 192 -37.57 -21.61 49.06
N VAL A 193 -37.62 -20.49 49.81
CA VAL A 193 -37.95 -20.50 51.24
C VAL A 193 -39.40 -20.95 51.47
N GLY A 194 -40.35 -20.44 50.69
CA GLY A 194 -41.77 -20.83 50.78
C GLY A 194 -42.09 -22.25 50.33
N LEU A 195 -41.11 -23.02 49.87
CA LEU A 195 -41.21 -24.45 49.53
C LEU A 195 -40.52 -25.36 50.55
N GLN A 196 -39.94 -24.81 51.62
CA GLN A 196 -39.29 -25.55 52.71
C GLN A 196 -40.15 -25.68 53.99
N ASP A 197 -41.32 -25.02 54.02
CA ASP A 197 -42.40 -25.17 55.02
C ASP A 197 -43.50 -26.14 54.53
#